data_AF-A0A7C0VEU2-F1
#
_entry.id   AF-A0A7C0VEU2-F1
#
_cell.length_a   1.000
_cell.length_b   1.000
_cell.length_c   1.000
_cell.angle_alpha   90.00
_cell.angle_beta   90.00
_cell.angle_gamma   90.00
#
_symmetry.space_group_name_H-M   'P 1'
#
loop_
_entity.id
_entity.type
_entity.pdbx_description
1 polymer ?
#
loop_
_entity_poly.entity_id
_entity_poly.type
_entity_poly.pdbx_seq_one_letter_code
_entity_poly.pdbx_strand_id
1 'polypeptide(L)'
;DDGRIIGFQEKPRLKKPVSIGILTLEGDSLKEIEDLKEGKTQLDIMGEVVPYLIRRGKRVYGYLTDAFWYDVGSIEAYEKLDVELVDKLFSYLFDD
;
A
#
# COMPACT_ATOMS: atom_id res chain seq x y z
N ASP A 1 -14.23 11.84 -9.24
CA ASP A 1 -13.96 11.54 -10.66
C ASP A 1 -12.51 11.77 -11.11
N ASP A 2 -11.56 11.83 -10.18
CA ASP A 2 -10.13 12.02 -10.44
C ASP A 2 -9.24 11.09 -9.58
N GLY A 3 -9.83 10.07 -8.93
CA GLY A 3 -9.12 9.12 -8.07
C GLY A 3 -8.60 9.73 -6.75
N ARG A 4 -8.97 10.98 -6.42
CA ARG A 4 -8.51 11.64 -5.20
C ARG A 4 -9.04 10.95 -3.95
N ILE A 5 -8.12 10.62 -3.05
CA ILE A 5 -8.45 10.00 -1.76
C ILE A 5 -8.76 11.10 -0.75
N ILE A 6 -9.95 11.05 -0.15
CA ILE A 6 -10.43 12.00 0.86
C ILE A 6 -10.37 11.45 2.29
N GLY A 7 -10.07 10.16 2.44
CA GLY A 7 -10.00 9.51 3.73
C GLY A 7 -9.41 8.10 3.61
N PHE A 8 -8.71 7.69 4.64
CA PHE A 8 -8.08 6.38 4.73
C PHE A 8 -8.40 5.77 6.09
N GLN A 9 -8.81 4.51 6.12
CA GLN A 9 -9.19 3.81 7.34
C GLN A 9 -8.58 2.41 7.29
N GLU A 10 -7.82 2.06 8.33
CA GLU A 10 -7.27 0.72 8.47
C GLU A 10 -8.39 -0.28 8.80
N LYS A 11 -8.39 -1.43 8.14
CA LYS A 11 -9.29 -2.58 8.38
C LYS A 11 -10.78 -2.18 8.49
N PRO A 12 -11.36 -1.52 7.48
CA PRO A 12 -12.76 -1.12 7.51
C PRO A 12 -13.68 -2.35 7.44
N ARG A 13 -14.86 -2.27 8.06
CA ARG A 13 -15.92 -3.29 7.93
C ARG A 13 -16.70 -3.19 6.60
N LEU A 14 -16.45 -2.14 5.81
CA LEU A 14 -17.14 -1.85 4.56
C LEU A 14 -16.28 -2.28 3.37
N LYS A 15 -16.91 -2.76 2.29
CA LYS A 15 -16.23 -3.05 1.02
C LYS A 15 -15.77 -1.74 0.37
N LYS A 16 -14.49 -1.41 0.55
CA LYS A 16 -13.79 -0.31 -0.11
C LYS A 16 -12.57 -0.88 -0.84
N PRO A 17 -12.05 -0.19 -1.86
CA PRO A 17 -10.72 -0.49 -2.38
C PRO A 17 -9.70 -0.53 -1.24
N VAL A 18 -8.81 -1.53 -1.27
CA VAL A 18 -7.80 -1.76 -0.24
C VAL A 18 -6.44 -1.35 -0.81
N SER A 19 -5.63 -0.66 -0.01
CA SER A 19 -4.23 -0.42 -0.39
C SER A 19 -3.41 -1.68 -0.16
N ILE A 20 -2.58 -2.02 -1.14
CA ILE A 20 -1.65 -3.15 -1.11
C ILE A 20 -0.23 -2.76 -0.63
N GLY A 21 -0.07 -1.54 -0.09
CA GLY A 21 1.21 -1.08 0.47
C GLY A 21 2.26 -0.65 -0.56
N ILE A 22 1.87 -0.43 -1.82
CA ILE A 22 2.73 0.13 -2.87
C ILE A 22 2.39 1.62 -3.04
N LEU A 23 3.40 2.49 -2.93
CA LEU A 23 3.22 3.93 -2.98
C LEU A 23 4.28 4.59 -3.85
N THR A 24 3.94 5.74 -4.41
CA THR A 24 4.90 6.69 -4.99
C THR A 24 4.72 8.02 -4.29
N LEU A 25 5.81 8.61 -3.83
CA LEU A 25 5.82 9.87 -3.09
C LEU A 25 6.67 10.89 -3.83
N GLU A 26 6.18 12.12 -3.92
CA GLU A 26 7.01 13.25 -4.33
C GLU A 26 8.04 13.52 -3.21
N GLY A 27 9.27 13.90 -3.60
CA GLY A 27 10.35 14.17 -2.64
C GLY A 27 9.99 15.23 -1.59
N ASP A 28 9.18 16.23 -1.94
CA ASP A 28 8.69 17.24 -1.00
C ASP A 28 7.77 16.67 0.11
N SER A 29 7.21 15.46 -0.09
CA SER A 29 6.44 14.76 0.94
C SER A 29 7.33 14.29 2.10
N LEU A 30 8.64 14.17 1.91
CA LEU A 30 9.57 13.77 2.97
C LEU A 30 9.58 14.77 4.12
N LYS A 31 9.48 16.08 3.84
CA LYS A 31 9.41 17.12 4.88
C LYS A 31 8.18 16.93 5.77
N GLU A 32 7.04 16.62 5.17
CA GLU A 32 5.80 16.35 5.91
C GLU A 32 5.92 15.07 6.77
N ILE A 33 6.67 14.07 6.31
CA ILE A 33 6.93 12.84 7.07
C ILE A 33 7.90 13.11 8.23
N GLU A 34 8.93 13.92 8.01
CA GLU A 34 9.87 14.36 9.05
C GLU A 34 9.15 15.18 10.13
N ASP A 35 8.29 16.11 9.70
CA ASP A 35 7.43 16.91 10.59
C ASP A 35 6.51 16.00 11.40
N LEU A 36 5.86 15.01 10.77
CA LEU A 36 5.01 14.02 11.47
C LEU A 36 5.79 13.13 12.46
N LYS A 37 7.07 12.86 12.16
CA LYS A 37 7.88 11.97 12.98
C LYS A 37 8.08 12.54 14.38
N GLU A 38 8.27 13.85 14.54
CA GLU A 38 8.44 14.53 15.85
C GLU A 38 9.38 13.79 16.84
N GLY A 39 10.43 13.15 16.34
CA GLY A 39 11.37 12.37 17.17
C GLY A 39 10.95 10.93 17.49
N LYS A 40 9.82 10.44 16.98
CA LYS A 40 9.46 9.00 16.98
C LYS A 40 10.54 8.18 16.29
N THR A 41 10.77 6.96 16.77
CA THR A 41 11.74 6.04 16.14
C THR A 41 11.20 5.41 14.86
N GLN A 42 9.88 5.24 14.75
CA GLN A 42 9.19 4.60 13.64
C GLN A 42 7.85 5.29 13.34
N LEU A 43 7.38 5.14 12.11
CA LEU A 43 6.06 5.58 11.63
C LEU A 43 5.42 4.48 10.79
N ASP A 44 4.11 4.29 10.93
CA ASP A 44 3.33 3.46 10.03
C ASP A 44 2.94 4.28 8.78
N ILE A 45 3.39 3.84 7.60
CA ILE A 45 3.12 4.52 6.34
C ILE A 45 1.60 4.54 6.04
N MET A 46 0.91 3.42 6.24
CA MET A 46 -0.50 3.29 5.89
C MET A 46 -1.40 3.80 7.00
N GLY A 47 -1.04 3.55 8.26
CA GLY A 47 -1.80 3.95 9.45
C GLY A 47 -1.60 5.40 9.88
N GLU A 48 -0.42 5.98 9.66
CA GLU A 48 -0.09 7.34 10.11
C GLU A 48 0.18 8.31 8.95
N VAL A 49 1.11 7.98 8.04
CA VAL A 49 1.60 8.91 7.01
C VAL A 49 0.51 9.25 5.98
N VAL A 50 -0.10 8.25 5.34
CA VAL A 50 -1.15 8.48 4.32
C VAL A 50 -2.33 9.28 4.91
N PRO A 51 -2.90 8.91 6.07
CA PRO A 51 -3.95 9.71 6.72
C PRO A 51 -3.49 11.14 7.05
N TYR A 52 -2.24 11.32 7.48
CA TYR A 52 -1.69 12.65 7.76
C TYR A 52 -1.63 13.53 6.52
N LEU A 53 -1.08 13.01 5.41
CA LEU A 53 -1.00 13.75 4.14
C LEU A 53 -2.39 14.18 3.64
N ILE A 54 -3.40 13.29 3.76
CA ILE A 54 -4.79 13.62 3.43
C ILE A 54 -5.30 14.76 4.31
N ARG A 55 -5.09 14.70 5.64
CA ARG A 55 -5.52 15.76 6.58
C ARG A 55 -4.83 17.11 6.33
N ARG A 56 -3.58 17.10 5.87
CA ARG A 56 -2.83 18.30 5.47
C ARG A 56 -3.27 18.88 4.12
N GLY A 57 -4.25 18.26 3.46
CA GLY A 57 -4.76 18.71 2.17
C GLY A 57 -3.83 18.41 1.00
N LYS A 58 -2.81 17.56 1.20
CA LYS A 58 -1.92 17.13 0.13
C LYS A 58 -2.68 16.33 -0.92
N ARG A 59 -2.07 16.23 -2.10
CA ARG A 59 -2.63 15.52 -3.24
C ARG A 59 -2.34 14.03 -3.09
N VAL A 60 -3.34 13.28 -2.63
CA VAL A 60 -3.26 11.82 -2.47
C VAL A 60 -4.27 11.18 -3.41
N TYR A 61 -3.82 10.24 -4.23
CA TYR A 61 -4.62 9.58 -5.25
C TYR A 61 -4.50 8.06 -5.16
N GLY A 62 -5.58 7.36 -5.52
CA GLY A 62 -5.59 5.91 -5.63
C GLY A 62 -5.36 5.49 -7.08
N TYR A 63 -4.49 4.50 -7.27
CA TYR A 63 -4.37 3.77 -8.52
C TYR A 63 -5.05 2.41 -8.35
N LEU A 64 -6.10 2.15 -9.13
CA LEU A 64 -6.78 0.86 -9.13
C LEU A 64 -6.06 -0.09 -10.09
N THR A 65 -5.76 -1.28 -9.60
CA THR A 65 -5.17 -2.35 -10.39
C THR A 65 -5.97 -3.63 -10.20
N ASP A 66 -6.03 -4.43 -11.25
CA ASP A 66 -6.52 -5.79 -11.30
C ASP A 66 -5.38 -6.82 -11.30
N ALA A 67 -4.14 -6.36 -11.09
CA ALA A 67 -2.98 -7.23 -11.00
C ALA A 67 -3.13 -8.23 -9.84
N PHE A 68 -2.61 -9.43 -10.04
CA PHE A 68 -2.52 -10.42 -8.97
C PHE A 68 -1.62 -9.89 -7.85
N TRP A 69 -2.13 -9.94 -6.62
CA TRP A 69 -1.40 -9.57 -5.41
C TRP A 69 -1.77 -10.54 -4.28
N TYR A 70 -0.77 -10.97 -3.51
CA TYR A 70 -0.94 -11.92 -2.41
C TYR A 70 0.00 -11.58 -1.26
N ASP A 71 -0.53 -11.50 -0.04
CA ASP A 71 0.25 -11.27 1.17
C ASP A 71 0.82 -12.58 1.72
N VAL A 72 2.13 -12.76 1.64
CA VAL A 72 2.86 -13.91 2.18
C VAL A 72 3.51 -13.62 3.55
N GLY A 73 3.08 -12.56 4.24
CA GLY A 73 3.70 -12.09 5.49
C GLY A 73 3.50 -12.97 6.73
N SER A 74 2.75 -14.07 6.63
CA SER A 74 2.53 -15.02 7.73
C SER A 74 2.88 -16.45 7.30
N ILE A 75 3.29 -17.30 8.26
CA ILE A 75 3.60 -18.71 7.99
C ILE A 75 2.41 -19.42 7.35
N GLU A 76 1.20 -19.22 7.90
CA GLU A 76 -0.02 -19.83 7.38
C GLU A 76 -0.29 -19.41 5.92
N ALA A 77 -0.12 -18.13 5.59
CA ALA A 77 -0.32 -17.65 4.22
C ALA A 77 0.74 -18.21 3.26
N TYR A 78 1.99 -18.32 3.71
CA TYR A 78 3.06 -18.92 2.93
C TYR A 78 2.82 -20.42 2.69
N GLU A 79 2.41 -21.18 3.71
CA GLU A 79 2.12 -22.61 3.58
C GLU A 79 0.90 -22.91 2.69
N LYS A 80 -0.07 -22.00 2.66
CA LYS A 80 -1.26 -22.10 1.80
C LYS A 80 -1.06 -21.56 0.39
N LEU A 81 0.12 -21.01 0.08
CA LEU A 81 0.42 -20.50 -1.25
C LEU A 81 0.49 -21.67 -2.24
N ASP A 82 -0.26 -21.57 -3.32
CA ASP A 82 -0.26 -22.56 -4.39
C ASP A 82 1.00 -22.41 -5.25
N VAL A 83 1.88 -23.41 -5.19
CA VAL A 83 3.15 -23.42 -5.92
C VAL A 83 2.92 -23.46 -7.43
N GLU A 84 1.93 -24.23 -7.91
CA GLU A 84 1.63 -24.34 -9.35
C GLU A 84 1.12 -23.01 -9.91
N LEU A 85 0.34 -22.28 -9.10
CA LEU A 85 -0.10 -20.93 -9.44
C LEU A 85 1.08 -19.95 -9.55
N VAL A 86 2.01 -19.99 -8.59
CA VAL A 86 3.19 -19.11 -8.59
C VAL A 86 4.06 -19.40 -9.82
N ASP A 87 4.38 -20.66 -10.08
CA ASP A 87 5.20 -21.04 -11.25
C ASP A 87 4.56 -20.58 -12.55
N LYS A 88 3.25 -20.75 -12.70
CA LYS A 88 2.51 -20.29 -13.87
C LYS A 88 2.52 -18.76 -14.01
N LEU A 89 2.37 -18.03 -12.91
CA LEU A 89 2.32 -16.56 -12.93
C LEU A 89 3.68 -15.95 -13.28
N PHE A 90 4.78 -16.57 -12.85
CA PHE A 90 6.12 -16.02 -12.99
C PHE A 90 7.00 -16.71 -14.04
N SER A 91 6.49 -17.71 -14.76
CA SER A 91 7.27 -18.43 -15.79
C SER A 91 7.89 -17.50 -16.83
N TYR A 92 7.18 -16.42 -17.18
CA TYR A 92 7.63 -15.43 -18.16
C TYR A 92 8.93 -14.70 -17.77
N LEU A 93 9.33 -14.72 -16.49
CA LEU A 93 10.60 -14.16 -16.03
C LEU A 93 11.81 -15.04 -16.39
N PHE A 94 11.55 -16.30 -16.75
CA PHE A 94 12.55 -17.33 -17.02
C PHE A 94 12.45 -17.91 -18.44
N ASP A 95 11.50 -17.43 -19.23
CA ASP A 95 11.43 -17.73 -20.66
C ASP A 95 12.49 -16.89 -21.39
N ASP A 96 13.62 -17.53 -21.76
CA ASP A 96 14.66 -16.97 -22.65
C ASP A 96 14.19 -16.90 -24.12
#